data_AF-A0A6A6UYT5-F1
#
_entry.id   AF-A0A6A6UYT5-F1
#
_cell.length_a   1.000
_cell.length_b   1.000
_cell.length_c   1.000
_cell.angle_alpha   90.00
_cell.angle_beta   90.00
_cell.angle_gamma   90.00
#
_symmetry.space_group_name_H-M   'P 1'
#
loop_
_entity.id
_entity.type
_entity.pdbx_description
1 polymer ?
#
loop_
_entity_poly.entity_id
_entity_poly.type
_entity_poly.pdbx_seq_one_letter_code
_entity_poly.pdbx_strand_id
1 'polypeptide(L)'
;MGEVIGSIGEDGRCKIWQEDVSEPPMSGSRFKLISNLGSPTHAPFMSLDFKNIMQETWLALITRDGYLMVYEPVDQSNLNEWSVLAERDVCEGNTPDRQEEVSFKVAFHKEKLPCWTAIMAGLDRKALSLAVAVMTDVIIFRTDKAKKFYPVAWLTNARQIIRDVAWANGSMRGYDVIATASKDGFIRVYELSTPRSEKTSGSGTPSASASSPQLSKTRTNMSGIGAGLASAIKTPEAHLENAQYPGRIRQITKLVDELPSHHGAVWRLAFSQMGKHYFMSRDYVLTTR
;
A
#
# COMPACT_ATOMS: atom_id res chain seq x y z
N MET A 1 -10.98 27.04 5.15
CA MET A 1 -10.13 26.40 6.17
C MET A 1 -8.70 26.74 5.86
N GLY A 2 -7.92 27.10 6.87
CA GLY A 2 -6.47 27.25 6.73
C GLY A 2 -5.77 25.89 6.66
N GLU A 3 -4.44 25.92 6.55
CA GLU A 3 -3.62 24.72 6.49
C GLU A 3 -3.65 23.91 7.79
N VAL A 4 -3.34 22.62 7.70
CA VAL A 4 -3.36 21.67 8.83
C VAL A 4 -1.98 21.05 8.99
N ILE A 5 -1.50 20.99 10.23
CA ILE A 5 -0.22 20.40 10.60
C ILE A 5 -0.44 19.30 11.62
N GLY A 6 0.17 18.14 11.40
CA GLY A 6 0.27 17.07 12.39
C GLY A 6 1.66 17.02 13.00
N SER A 7 1.72 16.74 14.28
CA SER A 7 2.97 16.52 15.02
C SER A 7 2.83 15.29 15.91
N ILE A 8 3.92 14.57 16.11
CA ILE A 8 4.02 13.46 17.05
C ILE A 8 5.19 13.70 18.00
N GLY A 9 5.13 13.13 19.20
CA GLY A 9 6.17 13.26 20.20
C GLY A 9 6.45 11.97 20.97
N GLU A 10 7.56 11.99 21.71
CA GLU A 10 7.96 10.95 22.68
C GLU A 10 6.98 10.81 23.86
N ASP A 11 6.08 11.77 24.03
CA ASP A 11 4.97 11.71 24.99
C ASP A 11 3.83 10.78 24.55
N GLY A 12 3.96 10.11 23.40
CA GLY A 12 2.92 9.23 22.85
C GLY A 12 1.68 10.01 22.38
N ARG A 13 1.83 11.30 22.06
CA ARG A 13 0.74 12.15 21.56
C ARG A 13 0.91 12.46 20.09
N CYS A 14 -0.20 12.44 19.35
CA CYS A 14 -0.32 13.05 18.04
C CYS A 14 -1.21 14.30 18.18
N LYS A 15 -0.64 15.47 17.88
CA LYS A 15 -1.33 16.76 17.95
C LYS A 15 -1.60 17.27 16.54
N ILE A 16 -2.82 17.71 16.30
CA ILE A 16 -3.26 18.29 15.04
C ILE A 16 -3.57 19.76 15.27
N TRP A 17 -3.00 20.60 14.43
CA TRP A 17 -3.08 22.05 14.51
C TRP A 17 -3.70 22.59 13.22
N GLN A 18 -4.58 23.57 13.35
CA GLN A 18 -5.18 24.26 12.22
C GLN A 18 -4.76 25.73 12.22
N GLU A 19 -4.42 26.21 11.03
CA GLU A 19 -4.13 27.60 10.79
C GLU A 19 -5.40 28.46 10.92
N ASP A 20 -5.31 29.44 11.80
CA ASP A 20 -6.21 30.58 11.87
C ASP A 20 -5.67 31.69 10.96
N VAL A 21 -6.27 31.83 9.77
CA VAL A 21 -5.85 32.80 8.76
C VAL A 21 -6.10 34.26 9.18
N SER A 22 -6.89 34.49 10.23
CA SER A 22 -7.14 35.84 10.77
C SER A 22 -5.97 36.36 11.62
N GLU A 23 -5.17 35.46 12.18
CA GLU A 23 -3.98 35.78 12.94
C GLU A 23 -2.85 36.25 12.00
N PRO A 24 -2.14 37.34 12.31
CA PRO A 24 -1.08 37.82 11.44
C PRO A 24 0.06 36.79 11.29
N PRO A 25 0.75 36.75 10.13
CA PRO A 25 1.95 35.93 9.98
C PRO A 25 2.95 36.19 11.10
N MET A 26 3.64 35.15 11.57
CA MET A 26 4.64 35.22 12.65
C MET A 26 4.09 35.63 14.04
N SER A 27 2.77 35.60 14.27
CA SER A 27 2.19 35.93 15.59
C SER A 27 2.51 34.92 16.70
N GLY A 28 3.05 33.74 16.35
CA GLY A 28 3.22 32.61 17.26
C GLY A 28 1.91 31.92 17.68
N SER A 29 0.76 32.53 17.39
CA SER A 29 -0.57 32.05 17.78
C SER A 29 -1.41 31.59 16.59
N ARG A 30 -0.85 31.65 15.38
CA ARG A 30 -1.55 31.35 14.12
C ARG A 30 -2.02 29.90 13.99
N PHE A 31 -1.32 28.94 14.59
CA PHE A 31 -1.73 27.53 14.58
C PHE A 31 -2.37 27.16 15.91
N LYS A 32 -3.66 26.84 15.90
CA LYS A 32 -4.42 26.43 17.10
C LYS A 32 -4.51 24.91 17.17
N LEU A 33 -4.33 24.35 18.36
CA LEU A 33 -4.51 22.92 18.59
C LEU A 33 -5.99 22.57 18.45
N ILE A 34 -6.31 21.65 17.56
CA ILE A 34 -7.70 21.23 17.30
C ILE A 34 -7.96 19.77 17.69
N SER A 35 -6.93 18.93 17.71
CA SER A 35 -7.06 17.54 18.16
C SER A 35 -5.77 17.05 18.82
N ASN A 36 -5.91 16.13 19.75
CA ASN A 36 -4.82 15.59 20.54
C ASN A 36 -5.09 14.11 20.85
N LEU A 37 -4.55 13.23 20.00
CA LEU A 37 -4.73 11.79 20.04
C LEU A 37 -3.63 11.15 20.89
N GLY A 38 -3.99 10.14 21.70
CA GLY A 38 -3.04 9.38 22.51
C GLY A 38 -2.78 8.01 21.92
N SER A 39 -1.54 7.53 22.03
CA SER A 39 -1.19 6.14 21.75
C SER A 39 -1.95 5.20 22.70
N PRO A 40 -2.70 4.20 22.19
CA PRO A 40 -3.39 3.21 23.03
C PRO A 40 -2.43 2.34 23.84
N THR A 41 -1.20 2.12 23.35
CA THR A 41 -0.20 1.28 24.01
C THR A 41 0.74 2.07 24.92
N HIS A 42 0.55 3.40 25.04
CA HIS A 42 1.45 4.33 25.69
C HIS A 42 2.87 4.39 25.10
N ALA A 43 3.17 3.66 24.03
CA ALA A 43 4.41 3.79 23.29
C ALA A 43 4.42 5.08 22.44
N PRO A 44 5.58 5.74 22.27
CA PRO A 44 5.74 6.87 21.37
C PRO A 44 5.27 6.59 19.95
N PHE A 45 4.73 7.60 19.28
CA PHE A 45 4.48 7.54 17.84
C PHE A 45 5.81 7.73 17.08
N MET A 46 6.07 6.85 16.10
CA MET A 46 7.30 6.87 15.29
C MET A 46 7.09 7.51 13.91
N SER A 47 5.87 7.43 13.37
CA SER A 47 5.55 8.04 12.09
C SER A 47 4.09 8.44 12.01
N LEU A 48 3.86 9.53 11.29
CA LEU A 48 2.54 10.03 10.89
C LEU A 48 2.51 10.26 9.38
N ASP A 49 1.34 10.10 8.75
CA ASP A 49 1.12 10.56 7.38
C ASP A 49 -0.35 10.88 7.13
N PHE A 50 -0.61 11.96 6.38
CA PHE A 50 -1.96 12.34 5.95
C PHE A 50 -2.24 11.89 4.52
N LYS A 51 -3.48 11.53 4.24
CA LYS A 51 -4.00 11.37 2.89
C LYS A 51 -5.24 12.24 2.74
N ASN A 52 -5.29 13.02 1.67
CA ASN A 52 -6.47 13.76 1.28
C ASN A 52 -6.93 13.31 -0.11
N ILE A 53 -8.21 13.03 -0.26
CA ILE A 53 -8.85 12.72 -1.54
C ILE A 53 -10.13 13.54 -1.63
N MET A 54 -10.16 14.50 -2.55
CA MET A 54 -11.26 15.46 -2.65
C MET A 54 -11.43 16.22 -1.33
N GLN A 55 -12.55 16.02 -0.62
CA GLN A 55 -12.85 16.62 0.68
C GLN A 55 -12.60 15.65 1.85
N GLU A 56 -12.23 14.40 1.57
CA GLU A 56 -11.99 13.39 2.60
C GLU A 56 -10.51 13.39 3.04
N THR A 57 -10.30 13.18 4.33
CA THR A 57 -8.99 13.14 4.97
C THR A 57 -8.84 11.86 5.79
N TRP A 58 -7.65 11.29 5.78
CA TRP A 58 -7.24 10.17 6.64
C TRP A 58 -5.88 10.46 7.26
N LEU A 59 -5.67 9.90 8.44
CA LEU A 59 -4.42 9.98 9.20
C LEU A 59 -3.94 8.58 9.53
N ALA A 60 -2.71 8.23 9.16
CA ALA A 60 -2.05 7.01 9.60
C ALA A 60 -1.04 7.34 10.69
N LEU A 61 -1.01 6.52 11.74
CA LEU A 61 -0.07 6.59 12.85
C LEU A 61 0.49 5.20 13.12
N ILE A 62 1.76 5.13 13.52
CA ILE A 62 2.36 3.89 14.02
C ILE A 62 3.24 4.20 15.22
N THR A 63 3.15 3.35 16.23
CA THR A 63 3.89 3.47 17.49
C THR A 63 5.21 2.69 17.45
N ARG A 64 6.07 2.94 18.44
CA ARG A 64 7.39 2.31 18.61
C ARG A 64 7.32 0.79 18.81
N ASP A 65 6.21 0.28 19.32
CA ASP A 65 5.94 -1.14 19.53
C ASP A 65 5.21 -1.79 18.35
N GLY A 66 4.96 -1.06 17.25
CA GLY A 66 4.35 -1.62 16.04
C GLY A 66 2.82 -1.62 16.04
N TYR A 67 2.16 -0.81 16.87
CA TYR A 67 0.71 -0.63 16.82
C TYR A 67 0.35 0.39 15.73
N LEU A 68 -0.18 -0.11 14.61
CA LEU A 68 -0.65 0.67 13.47
C LEU A 68 -2.10 1.11 13.66
N MET A 69 -2.39 2.38 13.40
CA MET A 69 -3.74 2.93 13.38
C MET A 69 -3.96 3.81 12.15
N VAL A 70 -5.16 3.72 11.58
CA VAL A 70 -5.65 4.61 10.54
C VAL A 70 -6.95 5.23 11.06
N TYR A 71 -6.99 6.56 11.04
CA TYR A 71 -8.12 7.35 11.48
C TYR A 71 -8.81 8.04 10.31
N GLU A 72 -10.11 8.28 10.46
CA GLU A 72 -10.87 9.23 9.67
C GLU A 72 -11.56 10.25 10.60
N PRO A 73 -11.78 11.51 10.17
CA PRO A 73 -12.58 12.45 10.91
C PRO A 73 -14.01 11.94 11.07
N VAL A 74 -14.62 12.19 12.24
CA VAL A 74 -16.05 11.90 12.47
C VAL A 74 -16.92 12.72 11.51
N ASP A 75 -16.48 13.95 11.22
CA ASP A 75 -17.02 14.83 10.19
C ASP A 75 -15.88 15.30 9.29
N GLN A 76 -15.95 15.03 7.99
CA GLN A 76 -14.90 15.41 7.03
C GLN A 76 -14.74 16.94 6.88
N SER A 77 -15.72 17.72 7.32
CA SER A 77 -15.63 19.18 7.40
C SER A 77 -15.02 19.69 8.71
N ASN A 78 -14.75 18.82 9.69
CA ASN A 78 -14.22 19.19 11.00
C ASN A 78 -13.21 18.16 11.52
N LEU A 79 -11.96 18.58 11.66
CA LEU A 79 -10.84 17.73 12.05
C LEU A 79 -10.59 17.69 13.58
N ASN A 80 -11.56 18.13 14.40
CA ASN A 80 -11.43 18.10 15.86
C ASN A 80 -11.53 16.68 16.42
N GLU A 81 -12.43 15.87 15.86
CA GLU A 81 -12.78 14.53 16.33
C GLU A 81 -12.48 13.47 15.28
N TRP A 82 -11.87 12.36 15.71
CA TRP A 82 -11.40 11.29 14.83
C TRP A 82 -11.89 9.94 15.34
N SER A 83 -12.32 9.08 14.42
CA SER A 83 -12.66 7.68 14.66
C SER A 83 -11.58 6.76 14.07
N VAL A 84 -11.37 5.61 14.72
CA VAL A 84 -10.47 4.58 14.19
C VAL A 84 -11.16 3.87 13.03
N LEU A 85 -10.56 3.96 11.85
CA LEU A 85 -10.98 3.23 10.65
C LEU A 85 -10.39 1.82 10.63
N ALA A 86 -9.14 1.68 11.05
CA ALA A 86 -8.46 0.39 11.17
C ALA A 86 -7.32 0.46 12.18
N GLU A 87 -7.09 -0.64 12.88
CA GLU A 87 -5.96 -0.82 13.79
C GLU A 87 -5.39 -2.23 13.65
N ARG A 88 -4.10 -2.39 13.92
CA ARG A 88 -3.40 -3.68 13.85
C ARG A 88 -2.07 -3.63 14.58
N ASP A 89 -1.76 -4.67 15.34
CA ASP A 89 -0.38 -4.95 15.73
C ASP A 89 0.36 -5.58 14.54
N VAL A 90 1.34 -4.86 13.96
CA VAL A 90 2.12 -5.36 12.82
C VAL A 90 3.36 -6.15 13.24
N CYS A 91 3.63 -6.22 14.55
CA CYS A 91 4.71 -6.98 15.15
C CYS A 91 4.19 -8.17 15.97
N GLU A 92 3.00 -8.69 15.68
CA GLU A 92 2.32 -9.73 16.47
C GLU A 92 3.26 -10.87 16.88
N GLY A 93 3.52 -10.98 18.20
CA GLY A 93 4.40 -12.01 18.79
C GLY A 93 5.92 -11.74 18.69
N ASN A 94 6.34 -10.64 18.08
CA ASN A 94 7.73 -10.21 17.92
C ASN A 94 7.89 -8.71 18.15
N THR A 95 7.26 -8.19 19.21
CA THR A 95 7.38 -6.78 19.62
C THR A 95 8.83 -6.47 20.02
N PRO A 96 9.46 -5.43 19.44
CA PRO A 96 10.83 -5.08 19.76
C PRO A 96 11.03 -4.66 21.22
N ASP A 97 12.21 -4.95 21.76
CA ASP A 97 12.56 -4.50 23.10
C ASP A 97 12.68 -2.97 23.20
N ARG A 98 12.54 -2.44 24.42
CA ARG A 98 12.61 -0.99 24.65
C ARG A 98 13.98 -0.40 24.33
N GLN A 99 15.05 -1.16 24.45
CA GLN A 99 16.42 -0.75 24.15
C GLN A 99 16.83 -1.03 22.70
N GLU A 100 16.05 -1.85 21.97
CA GLU A 100 16.35 -2.19 20.59
C GLU A 100 16.19 -0.97 19.69
N GLU A 101 17.08 -0.82 18.71
CA GLU A 101 16.92 0.20 17.70
C GLU A 101 15.81 -0.21 16.72
N VAL A 102 14.69 0.49 16.77
CA VAL A 102 13.53 0.22 15.93
C VAL A 102 13.38 1.24 14.81
N SER A 103 12.67 0.84 13.76
CA SER A 103 12.21 1.77 12.73
C SER A 103 10.84 1.38 12.21
N PHE A 104 9.91 2.33 12.29
CA PHE A 104 8.55 2.20 11.83
C PHE A 104 8.17 3.42 11.01
N LYS A 105 7.64 3.21 9.81
CA LYS A 105 7.23 4.30 8.90
C LYS A 105 5.89 3.97 8.27
N VAL A 106 4.98 4.93 8.28
CA VAL A 106 3.76 4.89 7.46
C VAL A 106 3.89 5.86 6.29
N ALA A 107 3.41 5.45 5.12
CA ALA A 107 3.33 6.29 3.93
C ALA A 107 2.12 5.89 3.08
N PHE A 108 1.13 6.77 2.99
CA PHE A 108 0.04 6.65 2.04
C PHE A 108 0.54 6.85 0.62
N HIS A 109 0.00 6.07 -0.30
CA HIS A 109 0.13 6.31 -1.73
C HIS A 109 -0.54 7.65 -2.06
N LYS A 110 0.17 8.58 -2.72
CA LYS A 110 -0.35 9.95 -2.94
C LYS A 110 -1.23 10.10 -4.18
N GLU A 111 -1.18 9.18 -5.13
CA GLU A 111 -2.12 9.20 -6.26
C GLU A 111 -3.59 9.12 -5.85
N LYS A 112 -4.44 9.82 -6.63
CA LYS A 112 -5.89 9.91 -6.41
C LYS A 112 -6.68 8.72 -6.94
N LEU A 113 -6.09 7.98 -7.87
CA LEU A 113 -6.69 6.79 -8.46
C LEU A 113 -5.86 5.58 -8.01
N PRO A 114 -6.51 4.47 -7.64
CA PRO A 114 -5.79 3.23 -7.47
C PRO A 114 -5.25 2.73 -8.82
N CYS A 115 -4.35 1.75 -8.81
CA CYS A 115 -3.83 1.16 -10.03
C CYS A 115 -4.97 0.63 -10.92
N TRP A 116 -4.75 0.58 -12.24
CA TRP A 116 -5.81 0.21 -13.19
C TRP A 116 -6.49 -1.12 -12.85
N THR A 117 -5.73 -2.11 -12.37
CA THR A 117 -6.26 -3.42 -11.99
C THR A 117 -7.20 -3.35 -10.80
N ALA A 118 -6.91 -2.48 -9.82
CA ALA A 118 -7.82 -2.21 -8.70
C ALA A 118 -9.11 -1.54 -9.17
N ILE A 119 -9.03 -0.59 -10.11
CA ILE A 119 -10.22 0.03 -10.73
C ILE A 119 -11.10 -1.03 -11.41
N MET A 120 -10.48 -1.94 -12.17
CA MET A 120 -11.19 -3.04 -12.83
C MET A 120 -11.82 -4.04 -11.85
N ALA A 121 -11.29 -4.14 -10.62
CA ALA A 121 -11.89 -4.90 -9.52
C ALA A 121 -13.04 -4.16 -8.82
N GLY A 122 -13.42 -2.98 -9.31
CA GLY A 122 -14.53 -2.18 -8.80
C GLY A 122 -14.18 -1.23 -7.65
N LEU A 123 -12.89 -0.98 -7.41
CA LEU A 123 -12.44 0.05 -6.48
C LEU A 123 -12.58 1.44 -7.10
N ASP A 124 -13.00 2.40 -6.27
CA ASP A 124 -13.19 3.78 -6.68
C ASP A 124 -12.01 4.68 -6.25
N ARG A 125 -12.19 5.99 -6.41
CA ARG A 125 -11.17 6.99 -6.04
C ARG A 125 -10.92 7.08 -4.54
N LYS A 126 -11.79 6.51 -3.70
CA LYS A 126 -11.66 6.53 -2.23
C LYS A 126 -10.86 5.34 -1.72
N ALA A 127 -10.46 4.41 -2.59
CA ALA A 127 -9.61 3.31 -2.20
C ALA A 127 -8.23 3.82 -1.72
N LEU A 128 -7.83 3.38 -0.54
CA LEU A 128 -6.57 3.75 0.09
C LEU A 128 -5.51 2.70 -0.17
N SER A 129 -4.25 3.14 -0.20
CA SER A 129 -3.07 2.29 -0.25
C SER A 129 -2.03 2.85 0.69
N LEU A 130 -1.49 1.99 1.54
CA LEU A 130 -0.62 2.37 2.64
C LEU A 130 0.57 1.41 2.69
N ALA A 131 1.78 1.96 2.66
CA ALA A 131 2.99 1.22 2.95
C ALA A 131 3.36 1.41 4.41
N VAL A 132 3.71 0.33 5.08
CA VAL A 132 4.12 0.31 6.49
C VAL A 132 5.45 -0.39 6.59
N ALA A 133 6.52 0.37 6.84
CA ALA A 133 7.82 -0.20 7.19
C ALA A 133 7.77 -0.72 8.62
N VAL A 134 8.18 -1.96 8.79
CA VAL A 134 8.19 -2.73 10.04
C VAL A 134 9.57 -3.35 10.14
N MET A 135 10.48 -2.67 10.83
CA MET A 135 11.88 -3.10 10.96
C MET A 135 12.54 -3.29 9.58
N THR A 136 12.79 -4.52 9.15
CA THR A 136 13.45 -4.85 7.87
C THR A 136 12.47 -5.04 6.72
N ASP A 137 11.17 -5.09 6.99
CA ASP A 137 10.15 -5.41 5.99
C ASP A 137 9.25 -4.22 5.72
N VAL A 138 8.54 -4.25 4.59
CA VAL A 138 7.43 -3.34 4.32
C VAL A 138 6.19 -4.14 3.99
N ILE A 139 5.11 -3.86 4.71
CA ILE A 139 3.79 -4.41 4.43
C ILE A 139 3.01 -3.38 3.60
N ILE A 140 2.45 -3.83 2.48
CA ILE A 140 1.56 -3.01 1.67
C ILE A 140 0.13 -3.37 2.01
N PHE A 141 -0.65 -2.38 2.42
CA PHE A 141 -2.08 -2.50 2.67
C PHE A 141 -2.89 -1.77 1.60
N ARG A 142 -4.04 -2.33 1.27
CA ARG A 142 -5.07 -1.70 0.43
C ARG A 142 -6.43 -1.83 1.08
N THR A 143 -7.36 -0.93 0.77
CA THR A 143 -8.76 -1.09 1.17
C THR A 143 -9.54 -1.87 0.12
N ASP A 144 -10.42 -2.77 0.55
CA ASP A 144 -11.43 -3.39 -0.31
C ASP A 144 -12.64 -2.46 -0.55
N LYS A 145 -13.66 -2.94 -1.26
CA LYS A 145 -14.87 -2.15 -1.56
C LYS A 145 -15.64 -1.73 -0.29
N ALA A 146 -15.49 -2.46 0.80
CA ALA A 146 -16.07 -2.14 2.10
C ALA A 146 -15.16 -1.22 2.94
N LYS A 147 -14.13 -0.61 2.32
CA LYS A 147 -13.10 0.22 2.97
C LYS A 147 -12.28 -0.50 4.05
N LYS A 148 -12.27 -1.84 4.07
CA LYS A 148 -11.47 -2.59 5.05
C LYS A 148 -10.05 -2.78 4.54
N PHE A 149 -9.07 -2.43 5.35
CA PHE A 149 -7.67 -2.66 5.03
C PHE A 149 -7.32 -4.16 5.06
N TYR A 150 -6.59 -4.60 4.04
CA TYR A 150 -6.02 -5.94 3.96
C TYR A 150 -4.58 -5.88 3.41
N PRO A 151 -3.67 -6.74 3.88
CA PRO A 151 -2.32 -6.82 3.34
C PRO A 151 -2.35 -7.41 1.94
N VAL A 152 -1.66 -6.79 0.99
CA VAL A 152 -1.64 -7.19 -0.41
C VAL A 152 -0.28 -7.68 -0.88
N ALA A 153 0.80 -7.19 -0.27
CA ALA A 153 2.18 -7.54 -0.65
C ALA A 153 3.16 -7.24 0.50
N TRP A 154 4.35 -7.85 0.41
CA TRP A 154 5.47 -7.69 1.34
C TRP A 154 6.75 -7.39 0.57
N LEU A 155 7.61 -6.54 1.14
CA LEU A 155 8.97 -6.26 0.65
C LEU A 155 9.95 -6.72 1.73
N THR A 156 10.79 -7.72 1.46
CA THR A 156 11.59 -8.43 2.49
C THR A 156 13.09 -8.51 2.19
N ASN A 157 13.57 -7.70 1.24
CA ASN A 157 14.98 -7.77 0.79
C ASN A 157 15.96 -6.90 1.61
N ALA A 158 15.49 -6.09 2.57
CA ALA A 158 16.38 -5.22 3.32
C ALA A 158 17.20 -6.03 4.35
N ARG A 159 18.48 -5.66 4.51
CA ARG A 159 19.40 -6.39 5.40
C ARG A 159 19.49 -5.75 6.80
N GLN A 160 18.96 -4.54 6.95
CA GLN A 160 18.82 -3.82 8.21
C GLN A 160 17.54 -2.98 8.19
N ILE A 161 17.22 -2.35 9.32
CA ILE A 161 16.01 -1.54 9.50
C ILE A 161 15.82 -0.50 8.37
N ILE A 162 14.59 -0.42 7.89
CA ILE A 162 14.13 0.51 6.86
C ILE A 162 13.78 1.83 7.53
N ARG A 163 14.43 2.90 7.12
CA ARG A 163 14.25 4.26 7.65
C ARG A 163 13.13 5.02 6.96
N ASP A 164 12.95 4.79 5.67
CA ASP A 164 11.94 5.49 4.90
C ASP A 164 11.39 4.65 3.75
N VAL A 165 10.16 4.96 3.35
CA VAL A 165 9.50 4.35 2.21
C VAL A 165 8.82 5.44 1.39
N ALA A 166 8.88 5.34 0.07
CA ALA A 166 8.26 6.30 -0.82
C ALA A 166 7.54 5.61 -1.97
N TRP A 167 6.35 6.10 -2.30
CA TRP A 167 5.60 5.68 -3.47
C TRP A 167 5.98 6.53 -4.67
N ALA A 168 6.12 5.90 -5.84
CA ALA A 168 6.19 6.59 -7.11
C ALA A 168 4.80 7.05 -7.56
N ASN A 169 4.77 8.03 -8.45
CA ASN A 169 3.58 8.31 -9.25
C ASN A 169 3.54 7.43 -10.50
N GLY A 170 2.34 7.31 -11.07
CA GLY A 170 2.03 6.66 -12.34
C GLY A 170 1.47 5.25 -12.21
N SER A 171 0.74 4.92 -11.15
CA SER A 171 0.14 3.58 -10.98
C SER A 171 -0.95 3.28 -12.00
N MET A 172 -1.42 4.28 -12.74
CA MET A 172 -2.23 4.13 -13.94
C MET A 172 -1.59 3.23 -15.02
N ARG A 173 -0.27 3.00 -14.97
CA ARG A 173 0.44 2.04 -15.83
C ARG A 173 0.09 0.58 -15.54
N GLY A 174 -0.64 0.29 -14.46
CA GLY A 174 -1.10 -1.05 -14.09
C GLY A 174 -0.28 -1.73 -12.99
N TYR A 175 0.78 -1.07 -12.51
CA TYR A 175 1.61 -1.50 -11.39
C TYR A 175 2.03 -0.29 -10.57
N ASP A 176 2.30 -0.48 -9.28
CA ASP A 176 2.89 0.56 -8.44
C ASP A 176 4.41 0.39 -8.37
N VAL A 177 5.12 1.49 -8.14
CA VAL A 177 6.54 1.46 -7.81
C VAL A 177 6.72 2.02 -6.41
N ILE A 178 7.49 1.33 -5.59
CA ILE A 178 7.81 1.74 -4.23
C ILE A 178 9.31 1.62 -4.00
N ALA A 179 9.88 2.55 -3.24
CA ALA A 179 11.27 2.50 -2.84
C ALA A 179 11.42 2.48 -1.33
N THR A 180 12.44 1.78 -0.85
CA THR A 180 12.82 1.71 0.56
C THR A 180 14.25 2.19 0.75
N ALA A 181 14.50 2.89 1.86
CA ALA A 181 15.82 3.32 2.28
C ALA A 181 16.16 2.61 3.59
N SER A 182 17.28 1.90 3.62
CA SER A 182 17.68 1.11 4.78
C SER A 182 18.96 1.62 5.43
N LYS A 183 19.11 1.29 6.72
CA LYS A 183 20.32 1.53 7.50
C LYS A 183 21.55 0.81 6.89
N ASP A 184 21.33 -0.25 6.10
CA ASP A 184 22.38 -0.96 5.38
C ASP A 184 23.05 -0.13 4.26
N GLY A 185 22.56 1.07 3.97
CA GLY A 185 23.11 1.98 2.96
C GLY A 185 22.56 1.77 1.55
N PHE A 186 21.56 0.90 1.39
CA PHE A 186 20.94 0.61 0.11
C PHE A 186 19.57 1.27 -0.03
N ILE A 187 19.30 1.70 -1.26
CA ILE A 187 17.95 2.01 -1.73
C ILE A 187 17.47 0.84 -2.57
N ARG A 188 16.26 0.34 -2.31
CA ARG A 188 15.67 -0.75 -3.09
C ARG A 188 14.40 -0.27 -3.74
N VAL A 189 14.26 -0.54 -5.03
CA VAL A 189 13.08 -0.19 -5.82
C VAL A 189 12.34 -1.46 -6.18
N TYR A 190 11.03 -1.45 -5.94
CA TYR A 190 10.14 -2.58 -6.15
C TYR A 190 9.01 -2.20 -7.08
N GLU A 191 8.59 -3.17 -7.88
CA GLU A 191 7.38 -3.14 -8.67
C GLU A 191 6.31 -4.02 -8.02
N LEU A 192 5.09 -3.50 -7.89
CA LEU A 192 3.92 -4.21 -7.38
C LEU A 192 2.92 -4.41 -8.52
N SER A 193 2.86 -5.60 -9.08
CA SER A 193 1.99 -5.93 -10.22
C SER A 193 0.93 -6.96 -9.85
N THR A 194 -0.25 -6.85 -10.46
CA THR A 194 -1.28 -7.89 -10.33
C THR A 194 -1.11 -8.90 -11.47
N PRO A 195 -0.93 -10.20 -11.17
CA PRO A 195 -0.82 -11.22 -12.21
C PRO A 195 -2.06 -11.21 -13.10
N ARG A 196 -1.86 -11.10 -14.41
CA ARG A 196 -2.94 -11.29 -15.36
C ARG A 196 -3.26 -12.79 -15.39
N SER A 197 -4.51 -13.16 -15.17
CA SER A 197 -4.96 -14.51 -15.51
C SER A 197 -4.78 -14.66 -17.03
N GLU A 198 -3.84 -15.51 -17.45
CA GLU A 198 -3.77 -15.96 -18.83
C GLU A 198 -5.08 -16.69 -19.12
N LYS A 199 -6.05 -15.97 -19.70
CA LYS A 199 -7.05 -16.62 -20.51
C LYS A 199 -6.25 -17.18 -21.68
N THR A 200 -6.09 -18.51 -21.72
CA THR A 200 -5.63 -19.24 -22.90
C THR A 200 -6.35 -18.66 -24.11
N SER A 201 -5.67 -17.76 -24.82
CA SER A 201 -6.08 -17.39 -26.17
C SER A 201 -5.84 -18.65 -26.96
N GLY A 202 -6.89 -19.48 -27.07
CA GLY A 202 -6.91 -20.58 -28.01
C GLY A 202 -6.54 -19.98 -29.35
N SER A 203 -5.33 -20.30 -29.80
CA SER A 203 -4.85 -19.99 -31.14
C SER A 203 -5.75 -20.75 -32.11
N GLY A 204 -6.89 -20.17 -32.43
CA GLY A 204 -7.73 -20.59 -33.53
C GLY A 204 -7.02 -20.21 -34.82
N THR A 205 -6.11 -21.08 -35.28
CA THR A 205 -5.58 -21.06 -36.63
C THR A 205 -6.76 -21.25 -37.59
N PRO A 206 -7.10 -20.30 -38.48
CA PRO A 206 -8.13 -20.53 -39.48
C PRO A 206 -7.53 -21.33 -40.62
N SER A 207 -7.52 -22.65 -40.51
CA SER A 207 -7.22 -23.53 -41.64
C SER A 207 -8.49 -23.69 -42.47
N ALA A 208 -8.52 -22.99 -43.61
CA ALA A 208 -9.51 -23.20 -44.66
C ALA A 208 -9.33 -24.60 -45.28
N SER A 209 -10.38 -25.42 -45.25
CA SER A 209 -10.66 -26.39 -46.31
C SER A 209 -12.12 -26.83 -46.24
N ALA A 210 -12.75 -26.82 -47.41
CA ALA A 210 -14.15 -27.09 -47.65
C ALA A 210 -14.41 -28.58 -47.89
N SER A 211 -15.52 -29.11 -47.36
CA SER A 211 -16.47 -29.99 -48.09
C SER A 211 -17.55 -30.57 -47.15
N SER A 212 -18.78 -30.08 -47.31
CA SER A 212 -20.10 -30.75 -47.45
C SER A 212 -20.49 -32.03 -46.66
N PRO A 213 -21.82 -32.28 -46.49
CA PRO A 213 -22.41 -32.76 -45.24
C PRO A 213 -22.86 -34.23 -45.26
N GLN A 214 -23.01 -34.85 -44.07
CA GLN A 214 -23.81 -36.08 -43.93
C GLN A 214 -24.60 -36.12 -42.62
N LEU A 215 -25.89 -36.46 -42.77
CA LEU A 215 -26.90 -36.63 -41.73
C LEU A 215 -26.80 -37.97 -41.01
N SER A 216 -27.13 -37.93 -39.71
CA SER A 216 -27.90 -38.91 -38.91
C SER A 216 -27.33 -40.32 -38.70
N LYS A 217 -27.19 -40.73 -37.42
CA LYS A 217 -28.08 -41.70 -36.72
C LYS A 217 -27.45 -42.22 -35.40
N THR A 218 -28.35 -42.51 -34.45
CA THR A 218 -28.30 -43.56 -33.39
C THR A 218 -27.20 -43.46 -32.32
N ARG A 219 -27.55 -43.21 -31.05
CA ARG A 219 -28.15 -44.08 -30.00
C ARG A 219 -27.08 -44.41 -28.94
N THR A 220 -27.37 -43.95 -27.73
CA THR A 220 -27.11 -44.58 -26.42
C THR A 220 -26.31 -45.89 -26.41
N ASN A 221 -25.20 -45.90 -25.67
CA ASN A 221 -24.93 -46.93 -24.66
C ASN A 221 -23.90 -46.46 -23.63
N MET A 222 -24.34 -46.50 -22.36
CA MET A 222 -23.49 -46.56 -21.17
C MET A 222 -22.69 -47.87 -21.16
N SER A 223 -21.46 -47.81 -20.65
CA SER A 223 -21.02 -48.49 -19.40
C SER A 223 -19.49 -48.65 -19.38
N GLY A 224 -18.88 -48.51 -18.20
CA GLY A 224 -17.65 -49.24 -17.87
C GLY A 224 -16.42 -48.42 -17.48
N ILE A 225 -16.46 -47.87 -16.26
CA ILE A 225 -15.39 -47.85 -15.24
C ILE A 225 -13.94 -48.04 -15.74
N GLY A 226 -13.13 -46.98 -15.58
CA GLY A 226 -11.67 -47.04 -15.61
C GLY A 226 -11.10 -45.89 -14.79
N ALA A 227 -10.74 -46.19 -13.54
CA ALA A 227 -10.10 -45.28 -12.61
C ALA A 227 -8.79 -44.70 -13.18
N GLY A 228 -8.56 -43.40 -12.93
CA GLY A 228 -7.23 -42.82 -13.14
C GLY A 228 -7.27 -41.31 -13.35
N LEU A 229 -6.64 -40.60 -12.41
CA LEU A 229 -6.31 -39.16 -12.45
C LEU A 229 -7.45 -38.22 -12.07
N ALA A 230 -7.79 -38.30 -10.78
CA ALA A 230 -7.93 -37.09 -9.97
C ALA A 230 -6.75 -36.16 -10.24
N SER A 231 -6.90 -35.25 -11.19
CA SER A 231 -6.17 -33.99 -11.20
C SER A 231 -7.19 -32.93 -10.86
N ALA A 232 -7.18 -32.56 -9.58
CA ALA A 232 -7.90 -31.42 -9.06
C ALA A 232 -7.62 -30.23 -9.98
N ILE A 233 -8.58 -29.90 -10.84
CA ILE A 233 -8.61 -28.61 -11.52
C ILE A 233 -8.82 -27.61 -10.39
N LYS A 234 -7.71 -27.07 -9.89
CA LYS A 234 -7.71 -25.86 -9.08
C LYS A 234 -8.23 -24.75 -9.98
N THR A 235 -9.55 -24.55 -9.98
CA THR A 235 -10.15 -23.27 -10.34
C THR A 235 -9.41 -22.19 -9.55
N PRO A 236 -8.95 -21.10 -10.20
CA PRO A 236 -8.01 -20.19 -9.58
C PRO A 236 -8.66 -19.54 -8.36
N GLU A 237 -8.09 -19.79 -7.18
CA GLU A 237 -8.51 -19.28 -5.86
C GLU A 237 -8.80 -17.77 -5.89
N ALA A 238 -8.12 -17.02 -6.77
CA ALA A 238 -8.33 -15.60 -6.99
C ALA A 238 -9.77 -15.20 -7.38
N HIS A 239 -10.53 -16.06 -8.07
CA HIS A 239 -11.91 -15.73 -8.48
C HIS A 239 -12.92 -15.97 -7.34
N LEU A 240 -12.64 -16.92 -6.44
CA LEU A 240 -13.43 -17.17 -5.23
C LEU A 240 -13.14 -16.13 -4.14
N GLU A 241 -11.87 -15.75 -3.94
CA GLU A 241 -11.49 -14.68 -3.00
C GLU A 241 -12.13 -13.33 -3.38
N ASN A 242 -12.16 -12.99 -4.68
CA ASN A 242 -12.84 -11.78 -5.15
C ASN A 242 -14.36 -11.81 -4.94
N ALA A 243 -14.99 -12.99 -5.01
CA ALA A 243 -16.41 -13.14 -4.76
C ALA A 243 -16.75 -12.95 -3.27
N GLN A 244 -15.89 -13.43 -2.38
CA GLN A 244 -16.05 -13.27 -0.93
C GLN A 244 -15.67 -11.87 -0.44
N TYR A 245 -14.69 -11.23 -1.08
CA TYR A 245 -14.20 -9.89 -0.73
C TYR A 245 -14.04 -9.01 -1.98
N PRO A 246 -15.14 -8.36 -2.44
CA PRO A 246 -15.11 -7.52 -3.63
C PRO A 246 -14.07 -6.40 -3.53
N GLY A 247 -13.31 -6.22 -4.62
CA GLY A 247 -12.26 -5.20 -4.70
C GLY A 247 -10.90 -5.64 -4.17
N ARG A 248 -10.75 -6.85 -3.62
CA ARG A 248 -9.45 -7.37 -3.21
C ARG A 248 -8.63 -7.86 -4.41
N ILE A 249 -7.56 -7.14 -4.72
CA ILE A 249 -6.53 -7.60 -5.66
C ILE A 249 -5.38 -8.25 -4.90
N ARG A 250 -4.74 -9.25 -5.53
CA ARG A 250 -3.43 -9.77 -5.14
C ARG A 250 -2.34 -9.05 -5.93
N GLN A 251 -1.23 -8.69 -5.30
CA GLN A 251 -0.05 -8.18 -5.99
C GLN A 251 1.16 -9.06 -5.72
N ILE A 252 2.04 -9.16 -6.70
CA ILE A 252 3.36 -9.76 -6.58
C ILE A 252 4.38 -8.63 -6.50
N THR A 253 5.32 -8.78 -5.58
CA THR A 253 6.48 -7.90 -5.45
C THR A 253 7.61 -8.41 -6.34
N LYS A 254 8.19 -7.51 -7.12
CA LYS A 254 9.47 -7.74 -7.82
C LYS A 254 10.46 -6.66 -7.41
N LEU A 255 11.60 -7.05 -6.86
CA LEU A 255 12.75 -6.15 -6.71
C LEU A 255 13.28 -5.84 -8.13
N VAL A 256 13.21 -4.57 -8.54
CA VAL A 256 13.63 -4.15 -9.88
C VAL A 256 14.99 -3.46 -9.88
N ASP A 257 15.38 -2.84 -8.76
CA ASP A 257 16.68 -2.22 -8.61
C ASP A 257 17.15 -2.22 -7.15
N GLU A 258 18.46 -2.28 -6.96
CA GLU A 258 19.14 -2.13 -5.67
C GLU A 258 20.34 -1.21 -5.90
N LEU A 259 20.27 0.00 -5.33
CA LEU A 259 21.23 1.07 -5.55
C LEU A 259 22.20 1.14 -4.34
N PRO A 260 23.46 0.69 -4.49
CA PRO A 260 24.52 0.91 -3.52
C PRO A 260 25.08 2.32 -3.73
N SER A 261 24.86 3.25 -2.81
CA SER A 261 25.42 4.60 -3.00
C SER A 261 25.85 5.29 -1.71
N HIS A 262 25.67 4.67 -0.54
CA HIS A 262 25.85 5.39 0.72
C HIS A 262 26.84 4.69 1.63
N HIS A 263 27.93 5.40 1.94
CA HIS A 263 28.88 5.06 3.02
C HIS A 263 28.23 5.30 4.41
N GLY A 264 27.00 4.80 4.60
CA GLY A 264 26.20 5.02 5.80
C GLY A 264 24.70 4.86 5.54
N ALA A 265 23.91 4.99 6.60
CA ALA A 265 22.45 4.84 6.55
C ALA A 265 21.78 5.88 5.64
N VAL A 266 20.78 5.44 4.87
CA VAL A 266 19.89 6.32 4.10
C VAL A 266 18.68 6.66 4.94
N TRP A 267 18.36 7.95 5.05
CA TRP A 267 17.33 8.43 6.00
C TRP A 267 16.02 8.87 5.35
N ARG A 268 16.04 9.32 4.09
CA ARG A 268 14.86 9.88 3.42
C ARG A 268 14.85 9.55 1.93
N LEU A 269 13.64 9.29 1.42
CA LEU A 269 13.35 9.11 0.01
C LEU A 269 12.16 9.98 -0.40
N ALA A 270 12.25 10.53 -1.60
CA ALA A 270 11.07 11.07 -2.27
C ALA A 270 11.17 10.81 -3.77
N PHE A 271 10.04 10.57 -4.42
CA PHE A 271 9.98 10.61 -5.86
C PHE A 271 9.71 12.04 -6.33
N SER A 272 10.34 12.43 -7.43
CA SER A 272 9.94 13.61 -8.19
C SER A 272 8.50 13.49 -8.68
N GLN A 273 7.86 14.63 -8.90
CA GLN A 273 6.46 14.68 -9.34
C GLN A 273 6.22 13.95 -10.68
N MET A 274 7.24 13.90 -11.55
CA MET A 274 7.22 13.17 -12.83
C MET A 274 7.46 11.66 -12.69
N GLY A 275 7.74 11.16 -11.48
CA GLY A 275 7.94 9.73 -11.20
C GLY A 275 9.19 9.11 -11.80
N LYS A 276 10.11 9.91 -12.38
CA LYS A 276 11.34 9.44 -13.04
C LYS A 276 12.62 9.64 -12.21
N HIS A 277 12.59 10.55 -11.24
CA HIS A 277 13.74 10.90 -10.41
C HIS A 277 13.44 10.69 -8.95
N TYR A 278 14.46 10.39 -8.16
CA TYR A 278 14.39 10.26 -6.70
C TYR A 278 15.20 11.39 -6.06
N PHE A 279 14.65 12.00 -5.03
CA PHE A 279 15.35 12.95 -4.16
C PHE A 279 15.79 12.23 -2.90
N MET A 280 17.07 12.41 -2.56
CA MET A 280 17.69 11.90 -1.36
C MET A 280 18.25 13.06 -0.55
N SER A 281 18.03 13.04 0.77
CA SER A 281 18.66 14.00 1.70
C SER A 281 20.03 13.50 2.17
N ARG A 282 21.03 13.57 1.27
CA ARG A 282 22.44 13.92 1.47
C ARG A 282 23.10 13.96 0.08
N ASP A 283 23.03 15.14 -0.53
CA ASP A 283 23.81 15.65 -1.67
C ASP A 283 23.74 15.03 -3.08
N TYR A 284 22.88 14.06 -3.39
CA TYR A 284 22.80 13.54 -4.79
C TYR A 284 21.38 13.19 -5.26
N VAL A 285 21.09 13.54 -6.52
CA VAL A 285 19.90 13.13 -7.29
C VAL A 285 20.26 11.89 -8.10
N LEU A 286 19.53 10.79 -7.91
CA LEU A 286 19.70 9.57 -8.70
C LEU A 286 18.56 9.44 -9.72
N THR A 287 18.94 9.12 -10.96
CA THR A 287 18.04 8.90 -12.09
C THR A 287 18.06 7.41 -12.42
N THR A 288 16.89 6.77 -12.49
CA THR A 288 16.79 5.42 -13.07
C THR A 288 17.01 5.51 -14.57
N ARG A 289 17.90 4.69 -15.12
CA ARG A 289 18.13 4.59 -16.57
C ARG A 289 16.97 3.89 -17.27
#